data_AF-A0A6L7JMN2-F1
#
_entry.id   AF-A0A6L7JMN2-F1
#
_cell.length_a   1.000
_cell.length_b   1.000
_cell.length_c   1.000
_cell.angle_alpha   90.00
_cell.angle_beta   90.00
_cell.angle_gamma   90.00
#
_symmetry.space_group_name_H-M   'P 1'
#
loop_
_entity.id
_entity.type
_entity.pdbx_description
1 polymer ?
#
loop_
_entity_poly.entity_id
_entity_poly.type
_entity_poly.pdbx_seq_one_letter_code
_entity_poly.pdbx_strand_id
1 'polypeptide(L)'
;PDKFAAHDLAGIDIENSPSIYVNLLTQDNRMLASLLIGKRRQSVRNVLLTELHVREPHADQTWLVESGLIIPAQAIDWIDTEILNLDEQVKQVTIESPTNQPIRVMRDPLDSENFLLEDIPESHKIRYQFRLNEIGEIFRRLNFEDVKRISDWASSSTVTARTTDNLLVSAEFGDGESLNFVVFTAQAMENSTPEVVKRAEALNKIWSGWKYRVSDVRRETAELTIFDLVEPTEGSSNSN
;
A
#
# COMPACT_ATOMS: atom_id res chain seq x y z
N PRO A 1 28.48 29.99 -0.15
CA PRO A 1 28.35 28.65 0.49
C PRO A 1 27.45 28.67 1.75
N ASP A 2 27.85 29.36 2.82
CA ASP A 2 27.15 29.31 4.12
C ASP A 2 25.71 29.84 4.08
N LYS A 3 25.44 30.82 3.21
CA LYS A 3 24.09 31.37 3.02
C LYS A 3 23.13 30.41 2.29
N PHE A 4 23.63 29.46 1.49
CA PHE A 4 22.77 28.47 0.84
C PHE A 4 22.25 27.43 1.83
N ALA A 5 23.09 27.03 2.79
CA ALA A 5 22.69 26.14 3.88
C ALA A 5 21.57 26.75 4.73
N ALA A 6 21.56 28.07 4.93
CA ALA A 6 20.48 28.74 5.66
C ALA A 6 19.09 28.62 5.00
N HIS A 7 19.04 28.32 3.69
CA HIS A 7 17.81 28.19 2.90
C HIS A 7 17.61 26.79 2.32
N ASP A 8 18.36 25.79 2.79
CA ASP A 8 18.33 24.41 2.30
C ASP A 8 18.58 24.31 0.77
N LEU A 9 19.46 25.17 0.25
CA LEU A 9 19.81 25.24 -1.18
C LEU A 9 21.22 24.72 -1.50
N ALA A 10 21.73 23.78 -0.70
CA ALA A 10 23.04 23.17 -0.95
C ALA A 10 23.07 22.51 -2.34
N GLY A 11 24.25 22.42 -2.96
CA GLY A 11 24.40 21.91 -4.33
C GLY A 11 24.04 20.44 -4.51
N ILE A 12 23.92 20.02 -5.77
CA ILE A 12 23.69 18.61 -6.17
C ILE A 12 24.91 17.71 -5.90
N ASP A 13 26.06 18.32 -5.71
CA ASP A 13 27.36 17.70 -5.41
C ASP A 13 27.55 17.43 -3.90
N ILE A 14 26.60 17.86 -3.07
CA ILE A 14 26.62 17.66 -1.63
C ILE A 14 25.85 16.39 -1.28
N GLU A 15 26.54 15.44 -0.65
CA GLU A 15 25.91 14.24 -0.09
C GLU A 15 24.85 14.64 0.94
N ASN A 16 23.66 14.04 0.86
CA ASN A 16 22.50 14.40 1.69
C ASN A 16 22.14 15.89 1.63
N SER A 17 22.29 16.53 0.46
CA SER A 17 21.81 17.89 0.24
C SER A 17 20.34 18.00 0.67
N PRO A 18 19.97 19.00 1.49
CA PRO A 18 18.59 19.21 1.92
C PRO A 18 17.70 19.82 0.82
N SER A 19 18.29 20.13 -0.34
CA SER A 19 17.56 20.65 -1.50
C SER A 19 16.93 19.52 -2.31
N ILE A 20 15.76 19.80 -2.91
CA ILE A 20 15.17 18.94 -3.93
C ILE A 20 15.67 19.43 -5.29
N TYR A 21 16.30 18.53 -6.03
CA TYR A 21 16.71 18.80 -7.41
C TYR A 21 15.63 18.34 -8.39
N VAL A 22 15.02 19.29 -9.09
CA VAL A 22 13.94 19.04 -10.05
C VAL A 22 14.43 19.33 -11.45
N ASN A 23 14.27 18.34 -12.35
CA ASN A 23 14.50 18.49 -13.77
C ASN A 23 13.18 18.42 -14.53
N LEU A 24 12.90 19.45 -15.31
CA LEU A 24 11.82 19.42 -16.29
C LEU A 24 12.39 18.96 -17.62
N LEU A 25 11.92 17.82 -18.10
CA LEU A 25 12.35 17.22 -19.35
C LEU A 25 11.23 17.26 -20.38
N THR A 26 11.60 17.29 -21.66
CA THR A 26 10.69 16.95 -22.76
C THR A 26 10.43 15.44 -22.83
N GLN A 27 9.49 15.04 -23.68
CA GLN A 27 9.23 13.62 -23.95
C GLN A 27 10.46 12.86 -24.51
N ASP A 28 11.33 13.54 -25.25
CA ASP A 28 12.60 13.01 -25.76
C ASP A 28 13.76 13.11 -24.75
N ASN A 29 13.47 13.26 -23.46
CA ASN A 29 14.43 13.39 -22.35
C ASN A 29 15.40 14.58 -22.46
N ARG A 30 15.06 15.59 -23.26
CA ARG A 30 15.85 16.84 -23.33
C ARG A 30 15.46 17.73 -22.17
N MET A 31 16.47 18.24 -21.46
CA MET A 31 16.26 19.15 -20.33
C MET A 31 15.75 20.52 -20.80
N LEU A 32 14.61 20.95 -20.25
CA LEU A 32 14.02 22.27 -20.46
C LEU A 32 14.40 23.25 -19.37
N ALA A 33 14.41 22.78 -18.12
CA ALA A 33 14.76 23.57 -16.95
C ALA A 33 15.24 22.66 -15.81
N SER A 34 16.05 23.22 -14.93
CA SER A 34 16.58 22.53 -13.75
C SER A 34 16.60 23.49 -12.56
N LEU A 35 16.08 23.07 -11.41
CA LEU A 35 15.94 23.95 -10.24
C LEU A 35 16.26 23.18 -8.95
N LEU A 36 16.98 23.84 -8.05
CA LEU A 36 17.11 23.43 -6.66
C LEU A 36 16.06 24.15 -5.83
N ILE A 37 15.37 23.38 -4.99
CA ILE A 37 14.25 23.85 -4.19
C ILE A 37 14.55 23.53 -2.73
N GLY A 38 14.63 24.57 -1.91
CA GLY A 38 15.01 24.48 -0.52
C GLY A 38 13.83 24.73 0.42
N LYS A 39 14.07 25.58 1.42
CA LYS A 39 13.09 25.90 2.47
C LYS A 39 11.77 26.37 1.90
N ARG A 40 10.71 25.79 2.45
CA ARG A 40 9.32 26.03 2.08
C ARG A 40 8.49 26.36 3.31
N ARG A 41 7.55 27.27 3.17
CA ARG A 41 6.55 27.59 4.19
C ARG A 41 5.26 28.08 3.53
N GLN A 42 4.15 28.02 4.25
CA GLN A 42 2.91 28.65 3.77
C GLN A 42 3.16 30.15 3.51
N SER A 43 2.67 30.65 2.38
CA SER A 43 2.80 32.07 2.04
C SER A 43 2.06 32.93 3.06
N VAL A 44 2.70 34.04 3.44
CA VAL A 44 2.09 35.04 4.34
C VAL A 44 1.08 35.90 3.58
N ARG A 45 1.23 36.03 2.25
CA ARG A 45 0.37 36.87 1.39
C ARG A 45 -0.84 36.11 0.87
N ASN A 46 -0.72 34.79 0.68
CA ASN A 46 -1.79 33.95 0.18
C ASN A 46 -1.71 32.55 0.80
N VAL A 47 -2.67 32.23 1.67
CA VAL A 47 -2.74 30.95 2.39
C VAL A 47 -2.85 29.71 1.49
N LEU A 48 -3.23 29.89 0.22
CA LEU A 48 -3.32 28.82 -0.78
C LEU A 48 -1.98 28.55 -1.50
N LEU A 49 -0.96 29.41 -1.30
CA LEU A 49 0.33 29.29 -1.94
C LEU A 49 1.43 28.91 -0.93
N THR A 50 2.50 28.35 -1.46
CA THR A 50 3.73 28.07 -0.72
C THR A 50 4.81 29.06 -1.13
N GLU A 51 5.45 29.70 -0.15
CA GLU A 51 6.71 30.43 -0.33
C GLU A 51 7.87 29.43 -0.37
N LEU A 52 8.66 29.45 -1.44
CA LEU A 52 9.76 28.52 -1.70
C LEU A 52 11.05 29.28 -2.00
N HIS A 53 12.17 28.85 -1.43
CA HIS A 53 13.49 29.28 -1.89
C HIS A 53 13.93 28.41 -3.06
N VAL A 54 14.38 29.04 -4.14
CA VAL A 54 14.82 28.34 -5.34
C VAL A 54 16.12 28.91 -5.89
N ARG A 55 16.93 28.08 -6.55
CA ARG A 55 18.07 28.52 -7.38
C ARG A 55 18.34 27.57 -8.52
N GLU A 56 18.96 28.05 -9.58
CA GLU A 56 19.54 27.14 -10.58
C GLU A 56 20.77 26.43 -9.99
N PRO A 57 21.09 25.18 -10.37
CA PRO A 57 22.13 24.36 -9.72
C PRO A 57 23.50 25.05 -9.60
N HIS A 58 23.87 25.82 -10.62
CA HIS A 58 25.17 26.50 -10.73
C HIS A 58 25.08 28.01 -10.54
N ALA A 59 23.91 28.54 -10.20
CA ALA A 59 23.75 29.96 -9.94
C ALA A 59 24.04 30.30 -8.47
N ASP A 60 24.69 31.44 -8.27
CA ASP A 60 24.87 32.04 -6.94
C ASP A 60 23.61 32.78 -6.46
N GLN A 61 22.75 33.17 -7.41
CA GLN A 61 21.51 33.88 -7.13
C GLN A 61 20.46 32.90 -6.59
N THR A 62 19.76 33.33 -5.53
CA THR A 62 18.59 32.64 -4.98
C THR A 62 17.36 33.52 -5.13
N TRP A 63 16.19 32.90 -5.25
CA TRP A 63 14.91 33.60 -5.32
C TRP A 63 13.98 33.06 -4.25
N LEU A 64 13.18 33.95 -3.67
CA LEU A 64 11.98 33.59 -2.92
C LEU A 64 10.79 33.71 -3.87
N VAL A 65 10.08 32.63 -4.09
CA VAL A 65 8.94 32.58 -5.02
C VAL A 65 7.69 32.11 -4.28
N GLU A 66 6.52 32.55 -4.74
CA GLU A 66 5.24 31.99 -4.31
C GLU A 66 4.74 31.04 -5.39
N SER A 67 4.39 29.83 -5.01
CA SER A 67 3.97 28.78 -5.93
C SER A 67 2.78 28.02 -5.40
N GLY A 68 1.84 27.68 -6.29
CA GLY A 68 0.82 26.67 -6.03
C GLY A 68 1.32 25.24 -6.27
N LEU A 69 2.57 25.07 -6.72
CA LEU A 69 3.16 23.77 -6.98
C LEU A 69 3.46 23.07 -5.65
N ILE A 70 2.83 21.91 -5.45
CA ILE A 70 3.17 20.99 -4.37
C ILE A 70 4.33 20.15 -4.89
N ILE A 71 5.48 20.26 -4.24
CA ILE A 71 6.71 19.55 -4.60
C ILE A 71 6.98 18.56 -3.47
N PRO A 72 6.70 17.27 -3.70
CA PRO A 72 6.86 16.28 -2.67
C PRO A 72 8.32 16.10 -2.25
N ALA A 73 8.54 15.87 -0.95
CA ALA A 73 9.89 15.74 -0.41
C ALA A 73 10.47 14.35 -0.60
N GLN A 74 9.63 13.32 -0.56
CA GLN A 74 10.06 11.93 -0.63
C GLN A 74 9.71 11.37 -2.01
N ALA A 75 10.54 10.48 -2.54
CA ALA A 75 10.32 9.87 -3.86
C ALA A 75 8.95 9.16 -3.96
N ILE A 76 8.49 8.54 -2.86
CA ILE A 76 7.20 7.84 -2.79
C ILE A 76 6.01 8.77 -3.02
N ASP A 77 6.13 10.05 -2.63
CA ASP A 77 5.05 11.03 -2.78
C ASP A 77 4.94 11.55 -4.23
N TRP A 78 5.85 11.17 -5.13
CA TRP A 78 5.83 11.50 -6.56
C TRP A 78 5.11 10.46 -7.42
N ILE A 79 4.82 9.29 -6.86
CA ILE A 79 4.25 8.16 -7.61
C ILE A 79 2.85 7.84 -7.10
N ASP A 80 2.03 7.28 -7.99
CA ASP A 80 0.76 6.69 -7.59
C ASP A 80 1.06 5.44 -6.76
N THR A 81 0.64 5.46 -5.51
CA THR A 81 0.91 4.39 -4.55
C THR A 81 -0.18 3.32 -4.52
N GLU A 82 -1.27 3.47 -5.28
CA GLU A 82 -2.35 2.49 -5.31
C GLU A 82 -1.90 1.21 -6.01
N ILE A 83 -1.87 0.11 -5.26
CA ILE A 83 -1.61 -1.24 -5.77
C ILE A 83 -2.89 -1.79 -6.42
N LEU A 84 -4.01 -1.65 -5.71
CA LEU A 84 -5.29 -2.24 -6.06
C LEU A 84 -6.40 -1.65 -5.19
N ASN A 85 -7.62 -1.61 -5.72
CA ASN A 85 -8.81 -1.43 -4.93
C ASN A 85 -9.90 -2.43 -5.34
N LEU A 86 -10.29 -3.33 -4.44
CA LEU A 86 -11.34 -4.33 -4.68
C LEU A 86 -12.73 -4.00 -4.10
N ASP A 87 -12.88 -2.91 -3.33
CA ASP A 87 -14.13 -2.42 -2.71
C ASP A 87 -15.23 -3.51 -2.51
N GLU A 88 -16.46 -3.27 -3.00
CA GLU A 88 -17.64 -4.14 -2.83
C GLU A 88 -17.56 -5.45 -3.63
N GLN A 89 -16.52 -5.63 -4.44
CA GLN A 89 -16.39 -6.81 -5.31
C GLN A 89 -15.94 -8.04 -4.51
N VAL A 90 -15.33 -7.87 -3.33
CA VAL A 90 -14.85 -9.00 -2.53
C VAL A 90 -16.01 -9.86 -2.05
N LYS A 91 -16.06 -11.10 -2.52
CA LYS A 91 -17.02 -12.14 -2.09
C LYS A 91 -16.49 -12.94 -0.91
N GLN A 92 -15.18 -13.18 -0.88
CA GLN A 92 -14.53 -14.01 0.13
C GLN A 92 -13.06 -13.63 0.24
N VAL A 93 -12.52 -13.69 1.46
CA VAL A 93 -11.08 -13.62 1.73
C VAL A 93 -10.66 -14.89 2.48
N THR A 94 -9.49 -15.41 2.15
CA THR A 94 -8.90 -16.57 2.82
C THR A 94 -7.47 -16.24 3.23
N ILE A 95 -7.14 -16.47 4.50
CA ILE A 95 -5.78 -16.37 5.03
C ILE A 95 -5.26 -17.78 5.25
N GLU A 96 -4.10 -18.09 4.68
CA GLU A 96 -3.42 -19.36 4.81
C GLU A 96 -2.01 -19.11 5.34
N SER A 97 -1.60 -19.87 6.35
CA SER A 97 -0.21 -19.89 6.82
C SER A 97 0.25 -21.33 7.00
N PRO A 98 1.57 -21.61 6.97
CA PRO A 98 2.09 -22.98 7.10
C PRO A 98 1.75 -23.65 8.44
N THR A 99 1.48 -22.88 9.49
CA THR A 99 1.34 -23.38 10.87
C THR A 99 -0.07 -23.32 11.42
N ASN A 100 -0.97 -22.53 10.83
CA ASN A 100 -2.30 -22.27 11.36
C ASN A 100 -3.38 -22.87 10.47
N GLN A 101 -4.55 -23.12 11.05
CA GLN A 101 -5.73 -23.45 10.24
C GLN A 101 -6.11 -22.25 9.36
N PRO A 102 -6.55 -22.50 8.11
CA PRO A 102 -6.95 -21.43 7.22
C PRO A 102 -8.16 -20.70 7.78
N ILE A 103 -8.13 -19.37 7.67
CA ILE A 103 -9.27 -18.53 8.02
C ILE A 103 -9.98 -18.16 6.73
N ARG A 104 -11.30 -18.33 6.69
CA ARG A 104 -12.10 -17.96 5.54
C ARG A 104 -13.26 -17.08 5.97
N VAL A 105 -13.27 -15.86 5.46
CA VAL A 105 -14.37 -14.92 5.69
C VAL A 105 -15.11 -14.67 4.38
N MET A 106 -16.43 -14.66 4.44
CA MET A 106 -17.31 -14.45 3.29
C MET A 106 -18.16 -13.22 3.53
N ARG A 107 -18.41 -12.43 2.48
CA ARG A 107 -19.33 -11.29 2.60
C ARG A 107 -20.72 -11.81 2.97
N ASP A 108 -21.35 -11.19 3.97
CA ASP A 108 -22.69 -11.58 4.41
C ASP A 108 -23.71 -11.23 3.30
N PRO A 109 -24.49 -12.20 2.80
CA PRO A 109 -25.52 -11.94 1.78
C PRO A 109 -26.72 -11.15 2.30
N LEU A 110 -26.94 -11.11 3.62
CA LEU A 110 -28.04 -10.38 4.27
C LEU A 110 -27.62 -8.97 4.74
N ASP A 111 -26.32 -8.77 4.96
CA ASP A 111 -25.74 -7.49 5.37
C ASP A 111 -24.41 -7.25 4.64
N SER A 112 -24.45 -6.59 3.49
CA SER A 112 -23.28 -6.41 2.64
C SER A 112 -22.15 -5.62 3.30
N GLU A 113 -22.37 -4.94 4.42
CA GLU A 113 -21.32 -4.24 5.18
C GLU A 113 -20.47 -5.19 6.05
N ASN A 114 -20.96 -6.39 6.31
CA ASN A 114 -20.33 -7.35 7.21
C ASN A 114 -19.77 -8.59 6.50
N PHE A 115 -18.83 -9.24 7.18
CA PHE A 115 -18.26 -10.52 6.78
C PHE A 115 -18.52 -11.59 7.84
N LEU A 116 -18.85 -12.80 7.40
CA LEU A 116 -19.05 -13.97 8.23
C LEU A 116 -17.82 -14.87 8.18
N LEU A 117 -17.47 -15.49 9.31
CA LEU A 117 -16.43 -16.51 9.37
C LEU A 117 -17.03 -17.87 9.02
N GLU A 118 -16.37 -18.61 8.14
CA GLU A 118 -16.72 -20.00 7.82
C GLU A 118 -16.18 -20.95 8.90
N ASP A 119 -16.84 -22.10 9.07
CA ASP A 119 -16.41 -23.20 9.95
C ASP A 119 -16.19 -22.82 11.44
N ILE A 120 -17.04 -21.95 11.99
CA ILE A 120 -17.03 -21.65 13.44
C ILE A 120 -17.42 -22.92 14.22
N PRO A 121 -16.60 -23.40 15.17
CA PRO A 121 -16.98 -24.53 16.03
C PRO A 121 -18.23 -24.21 16.84
N GLU A 122 -19.17 -25.16 16.99
CA GLU A 122 -20.44 -24.94 17.72
C GLU A 122 -20.24 -24.44 19.17
N SER A 123 -19.12 -24.78 19.80
CA SER A 123 -18.76 -24.35 21.16
C SER A 123 -18.19 -22.93 21.25
N HIS A 124 -18.10 -22.24 20.11
CA HIS A 124 -17.52 -20.92 19.97
C HIS A 124 -18.48 -19.97 19.26
N LYS A 125 -18.28 -18.68 19.52
CA LYS A 125 -18.95 -17.57 18.84
C LYS A 125 -17.91 -16.56 18.37
N ILE A 126 -18.30 -15.68 17.43
CA ILE A 126 -17.45 -14.57 17.03
C ILE A 126 -17.17 -13.67 18.23
N ARG A 127 -15.88 -13.42 18.47
CA ARG A 127 -15.43 -12.53 19.53
C ARG A 127 -15.66 -11.08 19.16
N TYR A 128 -15.22 -10.68 17.97
CA TYR A 128 -15.33 -9.31 17.47
C TYR A 128 -15.64 -9.27 15.97
N GLN A 129 -16.84 -8.79 15.61
CA GLN A 129 -17.28 -8.66 14.21
C GLN A 129 -16.33 -7.79 13.37
N PHE A 130 -15.78 -6.71 13.95
CA PHE A 130 -14.90 -5.80 13.22
C PHE A 130 -13.64 -6.49 12.68
N ARG A 131 -13.14 -7.55 13.33
CA ARG A 131 -11.97 -8.31 12.88
C ARG A 131 -12.25 -9.07 11.59
N LEU A 132 -13.47 -9.60 11.43
CA LEU A 132 -13.89 -10.25 10.19
C LEU A 132 -13.99 -9.23 9.06
N ASN A 133 -14.49 -8.03 9.36
CA ASN A 133 -14.58 -6.95 8.40
C ASN A 133 -13.18 -6.44 8.00
N GLU A 134 -12.23 -6.32 8.94
CA GLU A 134 -10.82 -6.00 8.64
C GLU A 134 -10.21 -7.01 7.66
N ILE A 135 -10.44 -8.31 7.86
CA ILE A 135 -9.97 -9.35 6.93
C ILE A 135 -10.65 -9.20 5.57
N GLY A 136 -11.98 -9.03 5.55
CA GLY A 136 -12.77 -8.89 4.32
C GLY A 136 -12.39 -7.66 3.49
N GLU A 137 -11.91 -6.61 4.13
CA GLU A 137 -11.52 -5.34 3.51
C GLU A 137 -10.00 -5.19 3.28
N ILE A 138 -9.19 -6.22 3.53
CA ILE A 138 -7.72 -6.10 3.47
C ILE A 138 -7.19 -5.58 2.12
N PHE A 139 -7.90 -5.87 1.02
CA PHE A 139 -7.61 -5.41 -0.36
C PHE A 139 -8.33 -4.11 -0.77
N ARG A 140 -9.03 -3.46 0.16
CA ARG A 140 -9.68 -2.17 -0.07
C ARG A 140 -8.62 -1.07 -0.04
N ARG A 141 -8.59 -0.24 -1.09
CA ARG A 141 -7.64 0.89 -1.27
C ARG A 141 -6.23 0.55 -0.79
N LEU A 142 -5.68 -0.49 -1.38
CA LEU A 142 -4.38 -1.01 -1.03
C LEU A 142 -3.30 -0.10 -1.60
N ASN A 143 -2.55 0.55 -0.72
CA ASN A 143 -1.42 1.40 -1.08
C ASN A 143 -0.12 0.81 -0.53
N PHE A 144 0.99 1.03 -1.23
CA PHE A 144 2.31 0.69 -0.72
C PHE A 144 3.02 1.89 -0.10
N GLU A 145 3.88 1.62 0.87
CA GLU A 145 4.70 2.62 1.56
C GLU A 145 6.18 2.60 1.10
N ASP A 146 6.58 1.55 0.39
CA ASP A 146 7.88 1.38 -0.25
C ASP A 146 7.78 0.27 -1.31
N VAL A 147 8.67 0.24 -2.29
CA VAL A 147 8.68 -0.79 -3.35
C VAL A 147 10.10 -1.17 -3.71
N LYS A 148 10.36 -2.47 -3.83
CA LYS A 148 11.68 -3.02 -4.17
C LYS A 148 11.56 -4.07 -5.25
N ARG A 149 12.63 -4.27 -6.02
CA ARG A 149 12.73 -5.45 -6.89
C ARG A 149 12.63 -6.70 -6.03
N ILE A 150 11.87 -7.68 -6.50
CA ILE A 150 11.80 -8.99 -5.85
C ILE A 150 13.09 -9.76 -6.11
N SER A 151 13.65 -10.34 -5.05
CA SER A 151 14.78 -11.26 -5.04
C SER A 151 14.69 -12.08 -3.76
N ASP A 152 15.01 -13.38 -3.83
CA ASP A 152 15.00 -14.32 -2.69
C ASP A 152 13.73 -14.20 -1.82
N TRP A 153 12.63 -14.78 -2.33
CA TRP A 153 11.29 -14.64 -1.73
C TRP A 153 10.88 -15.90 -0.97
N ALA A 154 10.44 -15.69 0.27
CA ALA A 154 9.75 -16.67 1.10
C ALA A 154 8.59 -15.96 1.82
N SER A 155 7.48 -16.68 1.97
CA SER A 155 6.24 -16.12 2.51
C SER A 155 5.87 -16.75 3.84
N SER A 156 5.45 -15.93 4.80
CA SER A 156 4.92 -16.35 6.11
C SER A 156 3.42 -16.72 6.03
N SER A 157 2.68 -16.03 5.17
CA SER A 157 1.27 -16.30 4.90
C SER A 157 0.87 -15.87 3.49
N THR A 158 -0.25 -16.38 3.02
CA THR A 158 -0.90 -15.96 1.78
C THR A 158 -2.33 -15.55 2.10
N VAL A 159 -2.71 -14.35 1.66
CA VAL A 159 -4.08 -13.87 1.73
C VAL A 159 -4.65 -13.82 0.33
N THR A 160 -5.76 -14.52 0.09
CA THR A 160 -6.41 -14.56 -1.22
C THR A 160 -7.82 -13.99 -1.13
N ALA A 161 -8.10 -12.98 -1.95
CA ALA A 161 -9.46 -12.47 -2.16
C ALA A 161 -10.05 -13.04 -3.44
N ARG A 162 -11.28 -13.53 -3.35
CA ARG A 162 -12.13 -13.88 -4.48
C ARG A 162 -13.19 -12.80 -4.65
N THR A 163 -13.29 -12.24 -5.85
CA THR A 163 -14.32 -11.27 -6.19
C THR A 163 -15.59 -11.93 -6.73
N THR A 164 -16.68 -11.17 -6.84
CA THR A 164 -17.97 -11.59 -7.40
C THR A 164 -17.90 -11.89 -8.91
N ASP A 165 -16.98 -11.26 -9.64
CA ASP A 165 -16.69 -11.51 -11.06
C ASP A 165 -15.65 -12.63 -11.29
N ASN A 166 -15.31 -13.39 -10.23
CA ASN A 166 -14.38 -14.53 -10.28
C ASN A 166 -12.91 -14.16 -10.58
N LEU A 167 -12.48 -12.95 -10.21
CA LEU A 167 -11.06 -12.64 -10.06
C LEU A 167 -10.55 -13.19 -8.71
N LEU A 168 -9.43 -13.89 -8.74
CA LEU A 168 -8.62 -14.23 -7.57
C LEU A 168 -7.44 -13.28 -7.51
N VAL A 169 -7.26 -12.62 -6.38
CA VAL A 169 -6.06 -11.82 -6.08
C VAL A 169 -5.40 -12.43 -4.85
N SER A 170 -4.13 -12.80 -4.98
CA SER A 170 -3.33 -13.35 -3.91
C SER A 170 -2.24 -12.36 -3.51
N ALA A 171 -2.08 -12.20 -2.20
CA ALA A 171 -1.07 -11.41 -1.53
C ALA A 171 -0.22 -12.35 -0.68
N GLU A 172 0.98 -12.65 -1.13
CA GLU A 172 1.96 -13.40 -0.34
C GLU A 172 2.68 -12.41 0.57
N PHE A 173 2.60 -12.60 1.88
CA PHE A 173 3.28 -11.77 2.88
C PHE A 173 4.65 -12.40 3.17
N GLY A 174 5.70 -11.59 3.11
CA GLY A 174 7.07 -12.06 3.31
C GLY A 174 7.33 -12.58 4.72
N ASP A 175 8.42 -13.32 4.91
CA ASP A 175 8.94 -13.71 6.22
C ASP A 175 10.28 -13.02 6.53
N GLY A 176 10.79 -13.23 7.74
CA GLY A 176 12.13 -12.78 8.16
C GLY A 176 12.39 -11.30 7.91
N GLU A 177 13.42 -11.00 7.10
CA GLU A 177 13.79 -9.62 6.74
C GLU A 177 12.78 -8.93 5.79
N SER A 178 11.86 -9.70 5.19
CA SER A 178 10.82 -9.21 4.28
C SER A 178 9.43 -9.18 4.91
N LEU A 179 9.31 -9.26 6.25
CA LEU A 179 8.02 -9.36 6.97
C LEU A 179 6.97 -8.30 6.61
N ASN A 180 7.40 -7.10 6.19
CA ASN A 180 6.48 -6.01 5.81
C ASN A 180 6.26 -5.90 4.29
N PHE A 181 6.89 -6.75 3.50
CA PHE A 181 6.74 -6.77 2.05
C PHE A 181 5.70 -7.80 1.61
N VAL A 182 5.06 -7.51 0.48
CA VAL A 182 4.02 -8.35 -0.11
C VAL A 182 4.26 -8.47 -1.61
N VAL A 183 4.03 -9.67 -2.14
CA VAL A 183 4.03 -9.96 -3.57
C VAL A 183 2.61 -10.29 -4.00
N PHE A 184 2.16 -9.67 -5.09
CA PHE A 184 0.80 -9.81 -5.57
C PHE A 184 0.74 -10.60 -6.86
N THR A 185 -0.28 -11.46 -6.97
CA THR A 185 -0.65 -12.14 -8.20
C THR A 185 -2.15 -12.08 -8.40
N ALA A 186 -2.58 -12.10 -9.66
CA ALA A 186 -3.99 -12.16 -10.03
C ALA A 186 -4.24 -13.33 -11.00
N GLN A 187 -5.39 -13.98 -10.86
CA GLN A 187 -5.84 -15.06 -11.73
C GLN A 187 -7.34 -14.95 -11.96
N ALA A 188 -7.80 -15.15 -13.20
CA ALA A 188 -9.21 -15.36 -13.48
C ALA A 188 -9.58 -16.83 -13.23
N MET A 189 -10.62 -17.10 -12.46
CA MET A 189 -11.08 -18.49 -12.23
C MET A 189 -11.67 -19.10 -13.51
N GLU A 190 -11.88 -20.42 -13.49
CA GLU A 190 -12.63 -21.11 -14.54
C GLU A 190 -14.02 -20.47 -14.75
N ASN A 191 -14.45 -20.35 -16.01
CA ASN A 191 -15.70 -19.68 -16.42
C ASN A 191 -15.77 -18.16 -16.18
N SER A 192 -14.65 -17.50 -15.91
CA SER A 192 -14.58 -16.02 -15.88
C SER A 192 -14.77 -15.42 -17.28
N THR A 193 -15.25 -14.18 -17.34
CA THR A 193 -15.40 -13.49 -18.62
C THR A 193 -14.03 -13.09 -19.21
N PRO A 194 -13.93 -12.86 -20.53
CA PRO A 194 -12.69 -12.39 -21.15
C PRO A 194 -12.15 -11.07 -20.56
N GLU A 195 -13.02 -10.21 -20.03
CA GLU A 195 -12.64 -8.96 -19.37
C GLU A 195 -11.87 -9.22 -18.07
N VAL A 196 -12.29 -10.21 -17.28
CA VAL A 196 -11.63 -10.59 -16.03
C VAL A 196 -10.25 -11.21 -16.30
N VAL A 197 -10.14 -12.03 -17.36
CA VAL A 197 -8.85 -12.57 -17.83
C VAL A 197 -7.89 -11.43 -18.18
N LYS A 198 -8.33 -10.46 -18.99
CA LYS A 198 -7.53 -9.28 -19.34
C LYS A 198 -7.15 -8.45 -18.12
N ARG A 199 -8.06 -8.28 -17.16
CA ARG A 199 -7.79 -7.56 -15.91
C ARG A 199 -6.68 -8.25 -15.10
N ALA A 200 -6.75 -9.57 -14.93
CA ALA A 200 -5.72 -10.34 -14.23
C ALA A 200 -4.34 -10.21 -14.90
N GLU A 201 -4.28 -10.32 -16.24
CA GLU A 201 -3.05 -10.13 -17.01
C GLU A 201 -2.46 -8.72 -16.86
N ALA A 202 -3.32 -7.69 -16.90
CA ALA A 202 -2.89 -6.30 -16.74
C ALA A 202 -2.31 -6.04 -15.34
N LEU A 203 -2.94 -6.57 -14.28
CA LEU A 203 -2.45 -6.47 -12.90
C LEU A 203 -1.10 -7.16 -12.75
N ASN A 204 -0.96 -8.40 -13.22
CA ASN A 204 0.29 -9.14 -13.16
C ASN A 204 1.43 -8.44 -13.90
N LYS A 205 1.14 -7.75 -15.02
CA LYS A 205 2.15 -6.97 -15.76
C LYS A 205 2.71 -5.81 -14.92
N ILE A 206 1.89 -5.18 -14.09
CA ILE A 206 2.29 -4.09 -13.19
C ILE A 206 3.09 -4.64 -12.02
N TRP A 207 2.60 -5.72 -11.40
CA TRP A 207 3.20 -6.29 -10.18
C TRP A 207 4.46 -7.12 -10.43
N SER A 208 4.65 -7.61 -11.66
CA SER A 208 5.77 -8.50 -11.99
C SER A 208 7.13 -7.88 -11.66
N GLY A 209 7.91 -8.60 -10.85
CA GLY A 209 9.27 -8.23 -10.50
C GLY A 209 9.38 -7.27 -9.31
N TRP A 210 8.29 -7.02 -8.59
CA TRP A 210 8.24 -6.11 -7.45
C TRP A 210 7.72 -6.79 -6.18
N LYS A 211 8.20 -6.31 -5.05
CA LYS A 211 7.61 -6.52 -3.72
C LYS A 211 7.30 -5.15 -3.10
N TYR A 212 6.15 -5.05 -2.46
CA TYR A 212 5.59 -3.79 -1.98
C TYR A 212 5.51 -3.80 -0.46
N ARG A 213 6.04 -2.79 0.20
CA ARG A 213 5.89 -2.64 1.65
C ARG A 213 4.47 -2.16 1.94
N VAL A 214 3.74 -2.88 2.79
CA VAL A 214 2.39 -2.51 3.22
C VAL A 214 2.42 -2.04 4.68
N SER A 215 1.34 -1.39 5.11
CA SER A 215 1.18 -0.92 6.49
C SER A 215 1.17 -2.09 7.49
N ASP A 216 1.69 -1.86 8.69
CA ASP A 216 1.73 -2.88 9.76
C ASP A 216 0.36 -3.49 10.05
N VAL A 217 -0.72 -2.69 10.00
CA VAL A 217 -2.10 -3.18 10.17
C VAL A 217 -2.43 -4.33 9.21
N ARG A 218 -2.03 -4.23 7.93
CA ARG A 218 -2.34 -5.26 6.92
C ARG A 218 -1.52 -6.52 7.14
N ARG A 219 -0.26 -6.37 7.55
CA ARG A 219 0.60 -7.48 7.98
C ARG A 219 -0.01 -8.20 9.18
N GLU A 220 -0.42 -7.46 10.21
CA GLU A 220 -1.06 -8.02 11.41
C GLU A 220 -2.36 -8.74 11.08
N THR A 221 -3.19 -8.20 10.18
CA THR A 221 -4.39 -8.89 9.70
C THR A 221 -4.05 -10.22 9.01
N ALA A 222 -2.97 -10.28 8.24
CA ALA A 222 -2.52 -11.50 7.54
C ALA A 222 -1.89 -12.56 8.46
N GLU A 223 -1.61 -12.21 9.72
CA GLU A 223 -1.04 -13.10 10.74
C GLU A 223 -2.10 -13.63 11.73
N LEU A 224 -3.35 -13.18 11.60
CA LEU A 224 -4.43 -13.60 12.49
C LEU A 224 -4.62 -15.12 12.47
N THR A 225 -5.00 -15.65 13.62
CA THR A 225 -5.38 -17.04 13.81
C THR A 225 -6.87 -17.14 14.13
N ILE A 226 -7.44 -18.35 13.99
CA ILE A 226 -8.84 -18.59 14.35
C ILE A 226 -9.13 -18.19 15.80
N PHE A 227 -8.19 -18.39 16.72
CA PHE A 227 -8.31 -18.05 18.14
C PHE A 227 -8.37 -16.54 18.41
N ASP A 228 -7.92 -15.70 17.47
CA ASP A 228 -8.08 -14.26 17.56
C ASP A 228 -9.49 -13.79 17.21
N LEU A 229 -10.27 -14.65 16.53
CA LEU A 229 -11.57 -14.32 15.96
C LEU A 229 -12.75 -14.88 16.75
N VAL A 230 -12.53 -15.94 17.50
CA VAL A 230 -13.60 -16.64 18.24
C VAL A 230 -13.35 -16.66 19.75
N GLU A 231 -14.43 -16.77 20.51
CA GLU A 231 -14.39 -17.02 21.95
C GLU A 231 -15.38 -18.13 22.33
N PRO A 232 -15.16 -18.86 23.43
CA PRO A 232 -16.11 -19.88 23.88
C PRO A 232 -17.50 -19.28 24.15
N THR A 233 -18.55 -20.01 23.79
CA THR A 233 -19.91 -19.68 24.22
C THR A 233 -20.03 -19.89 25.73
N GLU A 234 -20.64 -18.95 26.46
CA GLU A 234 -20.85 -19.08 27.92
C GLU A 234 -21.54 -20.42 28.24
N GLY A 235 -20.83 -21.31 28.96
CA GLY A 235 -21.30 -22.65 29.31
C GLY A 235 -20.40 -23.82 28.87
N SER A 236 -19.45 -23.63 27.95
CA SER A 236 -18.54 -24.68 27.49
C SER A 236 -17.27 -24.86 28.34
N SER A 237 -16.98 -23.92 29.26
CA SER A 237 -15.82 -23.96 30.17
C SER A 237 -16.01 -24.86 31.41
N ASN A 238 -17.12 -25.60 31.51
CA ASN A 238 -17.36 -26.60 32.57
C ASN A 238 -17.51 -28.00 31.98
N SER A 239 -16.48 -28.55 31.33
CA SER A 239 -16.38 -29.99 31.07
C SER A 239 -14.90 -30.41 30.91
N ASN A 240 -14.37 -30.98 31.99
CA ASN A 240 -13.11 -31.73 32.16
C ASN A 240 -11.78 -30.95 32.23
#